data_AF-W6WQZ5-F1
#
_entry.id   AF-W6WQZ5-F1
#
_cell.length_a   1.000
_cell.length_b   1.000
_cell.length_c   1.000
_cell.angle_alpha   90.00
_cell.angle_beta   90.00
_cell.angle_gamma   90.00
#
_symmetry.space_group_name_H-M   'P 1'
#
loop_
_entity.id
_entity.type
_entity.pdbx_description
1 polymer ?
#
loop_
_entity_poly.entity_id
_entity_poly.type
_entity_poly.pdbx_seq_one_letter_code
_entity_poly.pdbx_strand_id
1 'polypeptide(L)'
;MTSEGEVFLATCMNVLEELDSAEGTLAAGGSVPVGRVRVDLPGAFGRRHVMPVLLDLALRHPRLDLSVMFSERTVDIFAEATDLAVRIGELRQDSGLAARRLGTQRLVICAAPRYLSEHGVPRDPAELSQSDCVMGWRREARATWLLKHEGGPVLSQEVRTRHEFSDGDAMLDAVLGGAGLSQLPTWLVNDHLASGALVPVLTEYAGAEMPIHAVWPQSRYMKPKLRVIIDALAKAATSKMSGFHP
;
A
#
# COMPACT_ATOMS: atom_id res chain seq x y z
N MET A 1 -24.36 4.18 -26.08
CA MET A 1 -24.76 4.49 -24.69
C MET A 1 -24.22 5.88 -24.39
N THR A 2 -25.05 6.81 -23.94
CA THR A 2 -24.63 8.20 -23.72
C THR A 2 -24.07 8.35 -22.31
N SER A 3 -22.99 9.11 -22.17
CA SER A 3 -22.29 9.38 -20.90
C SER A 3 -23.22 9.89 -19.79
N GLU A 4 -24.28 10.62 -20.15
CA GLU A 4 -25.31 11.10 -19.21
C GLU A 4 -26.12 9.96 -18.59
N GLY A 5 -26.39 8.88 -19.35
CA GLY A 5 -27.12 7.72 -18.86
C GLY A 5 -26.33 6.90 -17.85
N GLU A 6 -25.01 6.81 -18.01
CA GLU A 6 -24.11 6.14 -17.06
C GLU A 6 -24.01 6.92 -15.74
N VAL A 7 -23.92 8.26 -15.81
CA VAL A 7 -23.91 9.12 -14.62
C VAL A 7 -25.24 9.05 -13.87
N PHE A 8 -26.38 9.08 -14.59
CA PHE A 8 -27.70 8.95 -13.97
C PHE A 8 -27.88 7.57 -13.31
N LEU A 9 -27.50 6.48 -13.99
CA LEU A 9 -27.56 5.13 -13.45
C LEU A 9 -26.69 4.99 -12.19
N ALA A 10 -25.44 5.48 -12.22
CA ALA A 10 -24.54 5.46 -11.06
C ALA A 10 -25.12 6.25 -9.88
N THR A 11 -25.76 7.39 -10.15
CA THR A 11 -26.42 8.21 -9.13
C THR A 11 -27.59 7.47 -8.51
N CYS A 12 -28.47 6.85 -9.31
CA CYS A 12 -29.60 6.07 -8.79
C CYS A 12 -29.15 4.86 -7.96
N MET A 13 -28.11 4.14 -8.40
CA MET A 13 -27.55 3.01 -7.64
C MET A 13 -26.98 3.47 -6.30
N ASN A 14 -26.29 4.61 -6.25
CA ASN A 14 -25.77 5.16 -4.99
C ASN A 14 -26.89 5.55 -4.01
N VAL A 15 -27.99 6.14 -4.50
CA VAL A 15 -29.16 6.51 -3.67
C VAL A 15 -29.83 5.26 -3.10
N LEU A 16 -29.99 4.20 -3.90
CA LEU A 16 -30.56 2.94 -3.43
C LEU A 16 -29.67 2.26 -2.39
N GLU A 17 -28.35 2.24 -2.59
CA GLU A 17 -27.41 1.73 -1.57
C GLU A 17 -27.46 2.54 -0.27
N GLU A 18 -27.66 3.85 -0.33
CA GLU A 18 -27.81 4.70 0.85
C GLU A 18 -29.12 4.42 1.59
N LEU A 19 -30.20 4.19 0.86
CA LEU A 19 -31.47 3.79 1.45
C LEU A 19 -31.36 2.43 2.14
N ASP A 20 -30.78 1.42 1.47
CA ASP A 20 -30.54 0.09 2.03
C ASP A 20 -29.66 0.15 3.30
N SER A 21 -28.63 1.01 3.29
CA SER A 21 -27.77 1.21 4.46
C SER A 21 -28.51 1.90 5.62
N ALA A 22 -29.40 2.84 5.33
CA ALA A 22 -30.20 3.52 6.34
C ALA A 22 -31.22 2.56 6.98
N GLU A 23 -31.91 1.78 6.17
CA GLU A 23 -32.85 0.74 6.62
C GLU A 23 -32.15 -0.35 7.44
N GLY A 24 -30.97 -0.80 6.99
CA GLY A 24 -30.16 -1.79 7.70
C GLY A 24 -29.70 -1.32 9.09
N THR A 25 -29.46 -0.01 9.25
CA THR A 25 -29.07 0.59 10.54
C THR A 25 -30.24 0.66 11.52
N LEU A 26 -31.46 0.91 11.01
CA LEU A 26 -32.68 0.98 11.83
C LEU A 26 -33.20 -0.40 12.23
N ALA A 27 -33.13 -1.39 11.32
CA ALA A 27 -33.70 -2.72 11.55
C ALA A 27 -32.88 -3.61 12.49
N ALA A 28 -31.56 -3.42 12.59
CA ALA A 28 -30.67 -4.36 13.29
C ALA A 28 -30.24 -3.91 14.70
N GLY A 29 -30.71 -2.76 15.20
CA GLY A 29 -30.28 -2.22 16.50
C GLY A 29 -28.77 -1.98 16.63
N GLY A 30 -28.06 -1.94 15.49
CA GLY A 30 -26.61 -1.88 15.38
C GLY A 30 -26.18 -1.77 13.92
N SER A 31 -24.95 -1.29 13.70
CA SER A 31 -24.38 -0.97 12.39
C SER A 31 -23.99 -2.23 11.60
N VAL A 32 -24.96 -3.00 11.10
CA VAL A 32 -24.67 -4.15 10.22
C VAL A 32 -24.20 -3.62 8.86
N PRO A 33 -22.94 -3.90 8.43
CA PRO A 33 -22.45 -3.42 7.16
C PRO A 33 -23.15 -4.19 6.03
N VAL A 34 -23.75 -3.44 5.09
CA VAL A 34 -24.45 -3.98 3.91
C VAL A 34 -24.03 -3.22 2.66
N GLY A 35 -24.17 -3.89 1.50
CA GLY A 35 -23.91 -3.32 0.18
C GLY A 35 -22.46 -3.51 -0.28
N ARG A 36 -22.17 -2.98 -1.48
CA ARG A 36 -20.85 -3.09 -2.10
C ARG A 36 -19.89 -2.02 -1.61
N VAL A 37 -18.63 -2.39 -1.38
CA VAL A 37 -17.54 -1.45 -1.09
C VAL A 37 -16.45 -1.59 -2.15
N ARG A 38 -16.13 -0.49 -2.83
CA ARG A 38 -15.03 -0.40 -3.79
C ARG A 38 -13.75 -0.01 -3.07
N VAL A 39 -12.75 -0.87 -3.11
CA VAL A 39 -11.49 -0.71 -2.37
C VAL A 39 -10.30 -0.74 -3.32
N ASP A 40 -9.43 0.26 -3.25
CA ASP A 40 -8.16 0.30 -3.99
C ASP A 40 -6.97 0.04 -3.05
N LEU A 41 -6.11 -0.90 -3.41
CA LEU A 41 -5.03 -1.38 -2.56
C LEU A 41 -3.67 -1.35 -3.28
N PRO A 42 -2.55 -1.13 -2.57
CA PRO A 42 -1.23 -1.39 -3.15
C PRO A 42 -1.11 -2.87 -3.50
N GLY A 43 -0.39 -3.24 -4.56
CA GLY A 43 -0.38 -4.59 -5.11
C GLY A 43 0.06 -5.65 -4.11
N ALA A 44 1.36 -5.71 -3.83
CA ALA A 44 1.93 -6.72 -2.93
C ALA A 44 1.39 -6.58 -1.49
N PHE A 45 1.36 -5.36 -0.95
CA PHE A 45 0.89 -5.10 0.41
C PHE A 45 -0.60 -5.42 0.59
N GLY A 46 -1.41 -4.99 -0.37
CA GLY A 46 -2.85 -5.21 -0.38
C GLY A 46 -3.17 -6.69 -0.41
N ARG A 47 -2.53 -7.47 -1.30
CA ARG A 47 -2.74 -8.91 -1.41
C ARG A 47 -2.35 -9.66 -0.15
N ARG A 48 -1.19 -9.34 0.43
CA ARG A 48 -0.63 -10.09 1.58
C ARG A 48 -1.23 -9.69 2.93
N HIS A 49 -1.60 -8.42 3.13
CA HIS A 49 -1.94 -7.90 4.46
C HIS A 49 -3.36 -7.31 4.58
N VAL A 50 -3.90 -6.72 3.51
CA VAL A 50 -5.22 -6.07 3.58
C VAL A 50 -6.34 -7.02 3.17
N MET A 51 -6.19 -7.69 2.02
CA MET A 51 -7.18 -8.59 1.45
C MET A 51 -7.63 -9.70 2.40
N PRO A 52 -6.74 -10.39 3.17
CA PRO A 52 -7.18 -11.39 4.13
C PRO A 52 -8.13 -10.85 5.20
N VAL A 53 -7.89 -9.61 5.67
CA VAL A 53 -8.75 -8.95 6.66
C VAL A 53 -10.11 -8.60 6.06
N LEU A 54 -10.13 -8.12 4.81
CA LEU A 54 -11.38 -7.80 4.12
C LEU A 54 -12.22 -9.06 3.86
N LEU A 55 -11.59 -10.15 3.43
CA LEU A 55 -12.29 -11.41 3.15
C LEU A 55 -12.84 -12.05 4.44
N ASP A 56 -12.07 -12.07 5.53
CA ASP A 56 -12.58 -12.51 6.84
C ASP A 56 -13.80 -11.69 7.28
N LEU A 57 -13.75 -10.37 7.06
CA LEU A 57 -14.87 -9.50 7.38
C LEU A 57 -16.11 -9.80 6.53
N ALA A 58 -15.96 -9.99 5.22
CA ALA A 58 -17.06 -10.34 4.32
C ALA A 58 -17.69 -11.70 4.65
N LEU A 59 -16.88 -12.68 5.08
CA LEU A 59 -17.38 -13.97 5.57
C LEU A 59 -18.24 -13.83 6.84
N ARG A 60 -17.88 -12.91 7.74
CA ARG A 60 -18.66 -12.58 8.94
C ARG A 60 -19.90 -11.72 8.65
N HIS A 61 -19.94 -11.04 7.51
CA HIS A 61 -21.03 -10.18 7.08
C HIS A 61 -21.46 -10.51 5.64
N PRO A 62 -22.28 -11.56 5.41
CA PRO A 62 -22.59 -12.06 4.07
C PRO A 62 -23.33 -11.09 3.13
N ARG A 63 -23.77 -9.94 3.64
CA ARG A 63 -24.41 -8.86 2.87
C ARG A 63 -23.44 -7.72 2.51
N LEU A 64 -22.16 -7.87 2.85
CA LEU A 64 -21.08 -6.95 2.51
C LEU A 64 -20.34 -7.50 1.28
N ASP A 65 -20.55 -6.87 0.13
CA ASP A 65 -19.85 -7.22 -1.09
C ASP A 65 -18.57 -6.39 -1.23
N LEU A 66 -17.50 -7.00 -1.73
CA LEU A 66 -16.22 -6.33 -1.95
C LEU A 66 -15.91 -6.25 -3.45
N SER A 67 -15.51 -5.07 -3.91
CA SER A 67 -14.95 -4.83 -5.23
C SER A 67 -13.53 -4.29 -5.04
N VAL A 68 -12.53 -5.15 -5.19
CA VAL A 68 -11.13 -4.82 -4.85
C VAL A 68 -10.30 -4.65 -6.11
N MET A 69 -9.57 -3.54 -6.19
CA MET A 69 -8.56 -3.27 -7.20
C MET A 69 -7.18 -3.18 -6.56
N PHE A 70 -6.16 -3.58 -7.33
CA PHE A 70 -4.77 -3.45 -6.94
C PHE A 70 -4.06 -2.48 -7.88
N SER A 71 -3.49 -1.41 -7.33
CA SER A 71 -2.84 -0.35 -8.08
C SER A 71 -1.65 0.21 -7.29
N GLU A 72 -0.49 0.34 -7.95
CA GLU A 72 0.68 1.06 -7.40
C GLU A 72 0.61 2.56 -7.66
N ARG A 73 -0.36 3.03 -8.45
CA ARG A 73 -0.56 4.45 -8.71
C ARG A 73 -1.39 5.07 -7.60
N THR A 74 -1.12 6.33 -7.29
CA THR A 74 -2.08 7.17 -6.57
C THR A 74 -3.31 7.38 -7.44
N VAL A 75 -4.27 6.47 -7.31
CA VAL A 75 -5.62 6.59 -7.89
C VAL A 75 -6.27 7.81 -7.26
N ASP A 76 -6.86 8.65 -8.11
CA ASP A 76 -7.78 9.70 -7.68
C ASP A 76 -9.07 9.03 -7.20
N ILE A 77 -9.21 8.98 -5.88
CA ILE A 77 -10.34 8.33 -5.19
C ILE A 77 -11.68 8.93 -5.65
N PHE A 78 -11.70 10.22 -6.03
CA PHE A 78 -12.90 10.88 -6.52
C PHE A 78 -13.23 10.48 -7.96
N ALA A 79 -12.22 10.37 -8.82
CA ALA A 79 -12.42 10.05 -10.23
C ALA A 79 -12.81 8.58 -10.46
N GLU A 80 -12.33 7.67 -9.62
CA GLU A 80 -12.49 6.21 -9.83
C GLU A 80 -13.61 5.58 -8.98
N ALA A 81 -14.53 6.40 -8.45
CA ALA A 81 -15.66 5.95 -7.62
C ALA A 81 -15.24 4.98 -6.48
N THR A 82 -14.08 5.21 -5.89
CA THR A 82 -13.50 4.36 -4.84
C THR A 82 -14.00 4.79 -3.47
N ASP A 83 -14.52 3.86 -2.67
CA ASP A 83 -15.05 4.17 -1.34
C ASP A 83 -13.93 4.24 -0.28
N LEU A 84 -12.89 3.43 -0.43
CA LEU A 84 -11.75 3.32 0.48
C LEU A 84 -10.48 2.98 -0.29
N ALA A 85 -9.34 3.58 0.06
CA ALA A 85 -8.05 3.13 -0.43
C ALA A 85 -7.04 2.91 0.70
N VAL A 86 -6.09 2.01 0.48
CA VAL A 86 -4.89 1.92 1.30
C VAL A 86 -3.74 2.60 0.56
N ARG A 87 -3.01 3.47 1.25
CA ARG A 87 -1.91 4.26 0.71
C ARG A 87 -0.68 4.10 1.57
N ILE A 88 0.47 4.09 0.91
CA ILE A 88 1.79 3.99 1.52
C ILE A 88 2.53 5.28 1.18
N GLY A 89 3.18 5.87 2.18
CA GLY A 89 3.84 7.16 2.07
C GLY A 89 3.01 8.31 2.64
N GLU A 90 3.61 9.50 2.60
CA GLU A 90 3.01 10.72 3.11
C GLU A 90 1.76 11.11 2.30
N LEU A 91 0.72 11.55 3.00
CA LEU A 91 -0.50 12.03 2.37
C LEU A 91 -0.37 13.51 2.01
N ARG A 92 -0.91 13.90 0.84
CA ARG A 92 -1.01 15.31 0.46
C ARG A 92 -2.12 15.98 1.27
N GLN A 93 -1.83 17.16 1.81
CA GLN A 93 -2.67 17.84 2.82
C GLN A 93 -4.04 18.35 2.34
N ASP A 94 -4.27 18.53 1.03
CA ASP A 94 -5.43 19.29 0.52
C ASP A 94 -6.51 18.47 -0.21
N SER A 95 -6.66 17.19 0.10
CA SER A 95 -7.40 16.27 -0.80
C SER A 95 -8.89 16.10 -0.53
N GLY A 96 -9.51 16.74 0.48
CA GLY A 96 -10.91 16.42 0.84
C GLY A 96 -11.11 14.95 1.26
N LEU A 97 -10.02 14.29 1.64
CA LEU A 97 -9.97 12.91 2.12
C LEU A 97 -9.78 12.92 3.64
N ALA A 98 -10.48 12.01 4.30
CA ALA A 98 -10.16 11.61 5.65
C ALA A 98 -9.17 10.45 5.62
N ALA A 99 -8.36 10.33 6.68
CA ALA A 99 -7.33 9.32 6.79
C ALA A 99 -7.27 8.71 8.18
N ARG A 100 -6.92 7.42 8.24
CA ARG A 100 -6.54 6.71 9.47
C ARG A 100 -5.19 6.04 9.23
N ARG A 101 -4.20 6.40 10.05
CA ARG A 101 -2.91 5.70 10.04
C ARG A 101 -3.11 4.28 10.56
N LEU A 102 -2.68 3.32 9.76
CA LEU A 102 -2.70 1.89 10.09
C LEU A 102 -1.36 1.45 10.65
N GLY A 103 -0.26 2.04 10.20
CA GLY A 103 1.07 1.75 10.72
C GLY A 103 2.16 2.38 9.87
N THR A 104 3.30 1.72 9.82
CA THR A 104 4.46 2.08 9.01
C THR A 104 5.09 0.83 8.43
N GLN A 105 5.69 0.95 7.25
CA GLN A 105 6.66 -0.03 6.77
C GLN A 105 8.08 0.51 6.86
N ARG A 106 9.02 -0.36 7.20
CA ARG A 106 10.46 -0.08 7.19
C ARG A 106 11.06 -0.54 5.88
N LEU A 107 11.99 0.24 5.36
CA LEU A 107 12.66 -0.05 4.09
C LEU A 107 14.08 -0.54 4.32
N VAL A 108 14.51 -1.51 3.51
CA VAL A 108 15.87 -2.02 3.50
C VAL A 108 16.38 -2.08 2.08
N ILE A 109 17.66 -1.74 1.89
CA ILE A 109 18.33 -1.92 0.60
C ILE A 109 18.96 -3.31 0.63
N CYS A 110 18.67 -4.12 -0.38
CA CYS A 110 19.17 -5.49 -0.45
C CYS A 110 19.44 -5.92 -1.90
N ALA A 111 20.24 -6.97 -2.03
CA ALA A 111 20.54 -7.62 -3.30
C ALA A 111 20.77 -9.12 -3.10
N ALA A 112 20.66 -9.92 -4.16
CA ALA A 112 21.06 -11.32 -4.10
C ALA A 112 22.60 -11.46 -3.91
N PRO A 113 23.08 -12.47 -3.16
CA PRO A 113 24.51 -12.72 -2.98
C PRO A 113 25.30 -12.77 -4.29
N ARG A 114 24.70 -13.36 -5.34
CA ARG A 114 25.31 -13.46 -6.67
C ARG A 114 25.64 -12.08 -7.25
N TYR A 115 24.68 -11.16 -7.25
CA TYR A 115 24.88 -9.81 -7.78
C TYR A 115 26.05 -9.12 -7.05
N LEU A 116 26.09 -9.21 -5.72
CA LEU A 116 27.14 -8.61 -4.89
C LEU A 116 28.51 -9.25 -5.13
N SER A 117 28.58 -10.54 -5.43
CA SER A 117 29.84 -11.21 -5.76
C SER A 117 30.43 -10.75 -7.10
N GLU A 118 29.57 -10.37 -8.05
CA GLU A 118 29.97 -9.93 -9.39
C GLU A 118 30.25 -8.41 -9.43
N HIS A 119 29.53 -7.60 -8.64
CA HIS A 119 29.56 -6.13 -8.72
C HIS A 119 30.14 -5.44 -7.47
N GLY A 120 30.42 -6.19 -6.40
CA GLY A 120 30.83 -5.65 -5.10
C GLY A 120 29.66 -5.23 -4.21
N VAL A 121 29.97 -4.96 -2.94
CA VAL A 121 28.99 -4.49 -1.94
C VAL A 121 29.15 -2.98 -1.76
N PRO A 122 28.09 -2.17 -2.01
CA PRO A 122 28.20 -0.73 -1.82
C PRO A 122 28.37 -0.38 -0.35
N ARG A 123 29.31 0.52 -0.06
CA ARG A 123 29.63 0.98 1.30
C ARG A 123 29.20 2.41 1.56
N ASP A 124 29.04 3.20 0.50
CA ASP A 124 28.59 4.59 0.55
C ASP A 124 27.33 4.78 -0.31
N PRO A 125 26.31 5.53 0.14
CA PRO A 125 25.14 5.88 -0.66
C PRO A 125 25.44 6.44 -2.05
N ALA A 126 26.55 7.16 -2.22
CA ALA A 126 26.97 7.72 -3.51
C ALA A 126 27.23 6.63 -4.57
N GLU A 127 27.62 5.42 -4.15
CA GLU A 127 27.91 4.28 -5.03
C GLU A 127 26.62 3.70 -5.68
N LEU A 128 25.44 4.06 -5.18
CA LEU A 128 24.16 3.70 -5.80
C LEU A 128 23.95 4.35 -7.17
N SER A 129 24.67 5.44 -7.46
CA SER A 129 24.68 6.06 -8.79
C SER A 129 25.43 5.23 -9.83
N GLN A 130 26.27 4.30 -9.39
CA GLN A 130 27.08 3.43 -10.26
C GLN A 130 26.50 2.00 -10.32
N SER A 131 25.75 1.59 -9.31
CA SER A 131 25.15 0.27 -9.22
C SER A 131 23.88 0.11 -10.07
N ASP A 132 23.52 -1.13 -10.42
CA ASP A 132 22.23 -1.44 -11.03
C ASP A 132 21.13 -1.38 -9.97
N CYS A 133 20.18 -0.45 -10.09
CA CYS A 133 19.04 -0.36 -9.18
C CYS A 133 17.74 -0.81 -9.86
N VAL A 134 17.00 -1.68 -9.16
CA VAL A 134 15.65 -2.13 -9.47
C VAL A 134 14.65 -1.25 -8.72
N MET A 135 13.79 -0.57 -9.47
CA MET A 135 12.87 0.45 -8.96
C MET A 135 11.41 0.08 -9.20
N GLY A 136 10.53 0.64 -8.35
CA GLY A 136 9.11 0.71 -8.65
C GLY A 136 8.85 1.69 -9.80
N TRP A 137 7.92 1.35 -10.68
CA TRP A 137 7.49 2.23 -11.77
C TRP A 137 7.02 3.57 -11.21
N ARG A 138 7.49 4.65 -11.83
CA ARG A 138 7.25 6.01 -11.36
C ARG A 138 6.98 6.97 -12.50
N ARG A 139 6.36 8.10 -12.19
CA ARG A 139 6.08 9.15 -13.19
C ARG A 139 7.11 10.28 -13.14
N GLU A 140 7.80 10.43 -12.02
CA GLU A 140 8.80 11.47 -11.81
C GLU A 140 10.11 11.16 -12.55
N ALA A 141 10.85 12.22 -12.92
CA ALA A 141 12.06 12.07 -13.73
C ALA A 141 13.28 11.51 -12.97
N ARG A 142 13.38 11.68 -11.64
CA ARG A 142 14.60 11.33 -10.86
C ARG A 142 14.36 10.29 -9.79
N ALA A 143 14.88 9.07 -9.97
CA ALA A 143 14.64 7.95 -9.07
C ALA A 143 15.42 8.15 -7.77
N THR A 144 14.72 8.10 -6.64
CA THR A 144 15.33 8.27 -5.33
C THR A 144 14.90 7.18 -4.35
N TRP A 145 15.83 6.80 -3.48
CA TRP A 145 15.58 5.97 -2.31
C TRP A 145 15.61 6.82 -1.05
N LEU A 146 14.88 6.37 -0.03
CA LEU A 146 14.85 7.01 1.27
C LEU A 146 15.94 6.42 2.16
N LEU A 147 16.92 7.22 2.53
CA LEU A 147 18.00 6.81 3.42
C LEU A 147 17.85 7.51 4.76
N LYS A 148 18.17 6.84 5.85
CA LYS A 148 18.15 7.45 7.16
C LYS A 148 19.29 6.89 8.00
N HIS A 149 20.22 7.76 8.35
CA HIS A 149 21.25 7.46 9.34
C HIS A 149 20.63 7.39 10.74
N GLU A 150 21.23 6.63 11.65
CA GLU A 150 20.82 6.59 13.05
C GLU A 150 20.74 8.01 13.64
N GLY A 151 19.58 8.35 14.23
CA GLY A 151 19.29 9.68 14.79
C GLY A 151 19.15 10.83 13.78
N GLY A 152 19.38 10.58 12.49
CA GLY A 152 19.36 11.59 11.43
C GLY A 152 17.99 11.79 10.75
N PRO A 153 17.85 12.86 9.93
CA PRO A 153 16.68 13.04 9.09
C PRO A 153 16.62 11.98 7.98
N VAL A 154 15.42 11.78 7.42
CA VAL A 154 15.27 11.01 6.19
C VAL A 154 15.78 11.85 5.02
N LEU A 155 16.66 11.26 4.21
CA LEU A 155 17.30 11.85 3.05
C LEU A 155 16.85 11.13 1.78
N SER A 156 16.75 11.88 0.68
CA SER A 156 16.45 11.34 -0.64
C SER A 156 17.77 11.15 -1.39
N GLN A 157 18.12 9.90 -1.72
CA GLN A 157 19.34 9.56 -2.46
C GLN A 157 18.99 9.21 -3.90
N GLU A 158 19.57 9.92 -4.87
CA GLU A 158 19.41 9.57 -6.28
C GLU A 158 20.11 8.25 -6.60
N VAL A 159 19.47 7.43 -7.43
CA VAL A 159 19.96 6.10 -7.83
C VAL A 159 19.93 5.91 -9.34
N ARG A 160 20.83 5.08 -9.86
CA ARG A 160 20.80 4.71 -11.28
C ARG A 160 19.77 3.61 -11.52
N THR A 161 18.65 3.99 -12.08
CA THR A 161 17.60 3.05 -12.46
C THR A 161 18.02 2.23 -13.66
N ARG A 162 18.14 0.91 -13.50
CA ARG A 162 18.38 -0.03 -14.61
C ARG A 162 17.10 -0.75 -15.01
N HIS A 163 16.27 -1.11 -14.04
CA HIS A 163 15.02 -1.83 -14.26
C HIS A 163 13.89 -1.17 -13.47
N GLU A 164 12.71 -1.10 -14.07
CA GLU A 164 11.49 -0.55 -13.45
C GLU A 164 10.36 -1.57 -13.54
N PHE A 165 9.67 -1.80 -12.43
CA PHE A 165 8.53 -2.69 -12.34
C PHE A 165 7.37 -2.02 -11.62
N SER A 166 6.16 -2.19 -12.12
CA SER A 166 4.96 -1.62 -11.48
C SER A 166 4.36 -2.51 -10.40
N ASP A 167 5.11 -3.48 -9.87
CA ASP A 167 4.63 -4.45 -8.89
C ASP A 167 5.76 -4.87 -7.96
N GLY A 168 5.50 -4.87 -6.66
CA GLY A 168 6.51 -5.16 -5.64
C GLY A 168 6.99 -6.61 -5.64
N ASP A 169 6.14 -7.58 -6.00
CA ASP A 169 6.54 -8.98 -6.09
C ASP A 169 7.46 -9.17 -7.32
N ALA A 170 7.14 -8.53 -8.44
CA ALA A 170 8.03 -8.52 -9.62
C ALA A 170 9.41 -7.88 -9.33
N MET A 171 9.44 -6.80 -8.53
CA MET A 171 10.72 -6.23 -8.07
C MET A 171 11.51 -7.23 -7.22
N LEU A 172 10.85 -7.89 -6.26
CA LEU A 172 11.47 -8.91 -5.42
C LEU A 172 12.06 -10.05 -6.27
N ASP A 173 11.29 -10.59 -7.22
CA ASP A 173 11.73 -11.66 -8.11
C ASP A 173 12.96 -11.25 -8.94
N ALA A 174 12.99 -10.01 -9.45
CA ALA A 174 14.14 -9.49 -10.19
C ALA A 174 15.41 -9.41 -9.30
N VAL A 175 15.27 -8.96 -8.05
CA VAL A 175 16.40 -8.84 -7.11
C VAL A 175 16.91 -10.22 -6.69
N LEU A 176 16.02 -11.17 -6.41
CA LEU A 176 16.36 -12.56 -6.15
C LEU A 176 17.08 -13.21 -7.35
N GLY A 177 16.68 -12.84 -8.57
CA GLY A 177 17.35 -13.23 -9.81
C GLY A 177 18.72 -12.57 -10.05
N GLY A 178 19.14 -11.63 -9.18
CA GLY A 178 20.41 -10.93 -9.28
C GLY A 178 20.43 -9.76 -10.27
N ALA A 179 19.27 -9.15 -10.56
CA ALA A 179 19.16 -8.04 -11.51
C ALA A 179 19.66 -6.67 -10.97
N GLY A 180 20.03 -6.60 -9.69
CA GLY A 180 20.51 -5.36 -9.07
C GLY A 180 20.21 -5.28 -7.57
N LEU A 181 20.36 -4.07 -7.05
CA LEU A 181 19.92 -3.69 -5.72
C LEU A 181 18.48 -3.17 -5.76
N SER A 182 17.73 -3.36 -4.68
CA SER A 182 16.46 -2.66 -4.50
C SER A 182 16.22 -2.25 -3.07
N GLN A 183 15.51 -1.13 -2.90
CA GLN A 183 14.93 -0.74 -1.62
C GLN A 183 13.53 -1.32 -1.51
N LEU A 184 13.38 -2.35 -0.68
CA LEU A 184 12.13 -3.09 -0.49
C LEU A 184 11.69 -3.02 0.98
N PRO A 185 10.38 -3.14 1.26
CA PRO A 185 9.92 -3.15 2.63
C PRO A 185 10.24 -4.47 3.34
N THR A 186 10.55 -4.39 4.63
CA THR A 186 10.98 -5.55 5.42
C THR A 186 9.92 -6.67 5.44
N TRP A 187 8.63 -6.33 5.51
CA TRP A 187 7.55 -7.33 5.47
C TRP A 187 7.51 -8.16 4.17
N LEU A 188 8.10 -7.65 3.08
CA LEU A 188 8.19 -8.35 1.79
C LEU A 188 9.40 -9.28 1.72
N VAL A 189 10.51 -8.89 2.35
CA VAL A 189 11.83 -9.53 2.16
C VAL A 189 12.36 -10.28 3.37
N ASN A 190 11.71 -10.21 4.54
CA ASN A 190 12.27 -10.72 5.80
C ASN A 190 12.69 -12.20 5.72
N ASP A 191 11.87 -13.06 5.11
CA ASP A 191 12.17 -14.49 4.98
C ASP A 191 13.36 -14.74 4.04
N HIS A 192 13.54 -13.90 3.03
CA HIS A 192 14.67 -13.96 2.09
C HIS A 192 15.96 -13.43 2.73
N LEU A 193 15.86 -12.42 3.61
CA LEU A 193 16.99 -11.97 4.42
C LEU A 193 17.40 -13.04 5.44
N ALA A 194 16.42 -13.67 6.12
CA ALA A 194 16.67 -14.70 7.11
C ALA A 194 17.31 -15.96 6.52
N SER A 195 16.90 -16.35 5.30
CA SER A 195 17.48 -17.50 4.58
C SER A 195 18.81 -17.18 3.88
N GLY A 196 19.21 -15.91 3.79
CA GLY A 196 20.39 -15.47 3.05
C GLY A 196 20.22 -15.44 1.52
N ALA A 197 18.99 -15.63 1.02
CA ALA A 197 18.67 -15.43 -0.39
C ALA A 197 18.83 -13.97 -0.83
N LEU A 198 18.67 -13.04 0.11
CA LEU A 198 19.00 -11.62 -0.02
C LEU A 198 19.96 -11.20 1.09
N VAL A 199 20.86 -10.28 0.76
CA VAL A 199 21.82 -9.69 1.69
C VAL A 199 21.50 -8.20 1.83
N PRO A 200 21.29 -7.68 3.05
CA PRO A 200 21.10 -6.25 3.25
C PRO A 200 22.42 -5.51 3.04
N VAL A 201 22.36 -4.32 2.44
CA VAL A 201 23.51 -3.43 2.22
C VAL A 201 23.18 -2.04 2.73
N LEU A 202 24.21 -1.20 2.92
CA LEU A 202 24.04 0.16 3.45
C LEU A 202 23.17 0.18 4.73
N THR A 203 23.39 -0.79 5.63
CA THR A 203 22.54 -1.01 6.82
C THR A 203 22.52 0.18 7.77
N GLU A 204 23.59 0.99 7.78
CA GLU A 204 23.67 2.25 8.53
C GLU A 204 22.67 3.30 8.03
N TYR A 205 22.12 3.12 6.82
CA TYR A 205 21.16 4.01 6.18
C TYR A 205 19.74 3.40 6.08
N ALA A 206 19.50 2.23 6.65
CA ALA A 206 18.26 1.44 6.49
C ALA A 206 17.12 1.83 7.45
N GLY A 207 17.13 3.04 8.02
CA GLY A 207 16.14 3.50 8.99
C GLY A 207 14.90 4.19 8.41
N ALA A 208 14.77 4.25 7.08
CA ALA A 208 13.67 4.96 6.44
C ALA A 208 12.35 4.21 6.63
N GLU A 209 11.32 4.99 6.94
CA GLU A 209 9.98 4.53 7.28
C GLU A 209 8.96 5.23 6.40
N MET A 210 7.97 4.49 5.90
CA MET A 210 6.85 5.05 5.15
C MET A 210 5.54 4.72 5.85
N PRO A 211 4.72 5.73 6.20
CA PRO A 211 3.46 5.49 6.89
C PRO A 211 2.46 4.82 5.97
N ILE A 212 1.58 4.01 6.53
CA ILE A 212 0.50 3.31 5.84
C ILE A 212 -0.82 3.86 6.35
N HIS A 213 -1.69 4.26 5.43
CA HIS A 213 -2.96 4.91 5.72
C HIS A 213 -4.11 4.21 5.02
N ALA A 214 -5.24 4.07 5.72
CA ALA A 214 -6.54 3.97 5.08
C ALA A 214 -7.03 5.39 4.79
N VAL A 215 -7.52 5.65 3.58
CA VAL A 215 -8.02 6.95 3.14
C VAL A 215 -9.37 6.81 2.44
N TRP A 216 -10.27 7.77 2.64
CA TRP A 216 -11.61 7.76 2.05
C TRP A 216 -12.15 9.20 1.90
N PRO A 217 -13.16 9.45 1.04
CA PRO A 217 -13.76 10.77 0.90
C PRO A 217 -14.29 11.31 2.24
N GLN A 218 -13.93 12.54 2.58
CA GLN A 218 -14.40 13.16 3.80
C GLN A 218 -15.90 13.47 3.68
N SER A 219 -16.70 12.97 4.62
CA SER A 219 -18.14 13.21 4.69
C SER A 219 -18.57 13.55 6.12
N ARG A 220 -19.72 14.21 6.26
CA ARG A 220 -20.32 14.51 7.58
C ARG A 220 -20.69 13.25 8.35
N TYR A 221 -21.08 12.19 7.64
CA TYR A 221 -21.48 10.90 8.20
C TYR A 221 -20.74 9.77 7.51
N MET A 222 -19.99 8.98 8.27
CA MET A 222 -19.31 7.79 7.76
C MET A 222 -20.29 6.64 7.61
N LYS A 223 -20.34 6.03 6.42
CA LYS A 223 -21.19 4.86 6.14
C LYS A 223 -20.79 3.68 7.06
N PRO A 224 -21.74 2.96 7.68
CA PRO A 224 -21.46 1.78 8.51
C PRO A 224 -20.48 0.78 7.90
N LYS A 225 -20.64 0.48 6.59
CA LYS A 225 -19.77 -0.42 5.83
C LYS A 225 -18.29 0.00 5.86
N LEU A 226 -18.02 1.30 5.71
CA LEU A 226 -16.67 1.85 5.78
C LEU A 226 -16.11 1.81 7.20
N ARG A 227 -16.92 2.17 8.20
CA ARG A 227 -16.48 2.16 9.60
C ARG A 227 -16.01 0.78 10.04
N VAL A 228 -16.81 -0.25 9.76
CA VAL A 228 -16.47 -1.63 10.14
C VAL A 228 -15.20 -2.11 9.44
N ILE A 229 -15.02 -1.78 8.16
CA ILE A 229 -13.78 -2.10 7.42
C ILE A 229 -12.57 -1.39 8.05
N ILE A 230 -12.65 -0.08 8.27
CA ILE A 230 -11.55 0.71 8.82
C ILE A 230 -11.18 0.24 10.23
N ASP A 231 -12.17 -0.09 11.06
CA ASP A 231 -11.95 -0.64 12.40
C ASP A 231 -11.31 -2.03 12.35
N ALA A 232 -11.71 -2.90 11.42
CA ALA A 232 -11.10 -4.21 11.22
C ALA A 232 -9.63 -4.09 10.78
N LEU A 233 -9.32 -3.19 9.83
CA LEU A 233 -7.96 -2.92 9.38
C LEU A 233 -7.09 -2.35 10.50
N ALA A 234 -7.59 -1.39 11.26
CA ALA A 234 -6.87 -0.81 12.37
C ALA A 234 -6.64 -1.83 13.50
N LYS A 235 -7.60 -2.72 13.76
CA LYS A 235 -7.43 -3.82 14.70
C LYS A 235 -6.36 -4.78 14.20
N ALA A 236 -6.41 -5.20 12.94
CA ALA A 236 -5.42 -6.10 12.34
C ALA A 236 -4.01 -5.51 12.42
N ALA A 237 -3.87 -4.20 12.27
CA ALA A 237 -2.59 -3.51 12.34
C ALA A 237 -1.91 -3.55 13.72
N THR A 238 -2.66 -3.82 14.80
CA THR A 238 -2.07 -3.96 16.14
C THR A 238 -1.44 -5.35 16.38
N SER A 239 -1.65 -6.31 15.46
CA SER A 239 -1.06 -7.64 15.57
C SER A 239 0.43 -7.63 15.22
N LYS A 240 1.25 -8.32 16.04
CA LYS A 240 2.71 -8.42 15.86
C LYS A 240 3.14 -9.08 14.54
N MET A 241 2.25 -9.82 13.88
CA MET A 241 2.48 -10.44 12.57
C MET A 241 1.91 -9.63 11.41
N SER A 242 1.34 -8.46 11.68
CA SER A 242 0.75 -7.64 10.63
C SER A 242 1.88 -6.89 9.89
N GLY A 243 1.80 -6.85 8.56
CA GLY A 243 2.73 -6.03 7.75
C GLY A 243 2.64 -4.54 8.06
N PHE A 244 1.65 -4.13 8.87
CA PHE A 244 1.55 -2.83 9.51
C PHE A 244 2.38 -2.88 10.79
N HIS A 245 3.64 -2.42 10.76
CA HIS A 245 4.36 -2.25 12.02
C HIS A 245 3.78 -0.99 12.70
N PRO A 246 3.26 -1.08 13.95
CA PRO A 246 2.68 0.07 14.65
C PRO A 246 3.67 1.23 14.85
#